data_AF-A0AAW1KWR8-F1
#
_entry.id   AF-A0AAW1KWR8-F1
#
_cell.length_a   1.000
_cell.length_b   1.000
_cell.length_c   1.000
_cell.angle_alpha   90.00
_cell.angle_beta   90.00
_cell.angle_gamma   90.00
#
_symmetry.space_group_name_H-M   'P 1'
#
loop_
_entity.id
_entity.type
_entity.pdbx_description
1 polymer ?
#
loop_
_entity_poly.entity_id
_entity_poly.type
_entity_poly.pdbx_seq_one_letter_code
_entity_poly.pdbx_strand_id
1 'polypeptide(L)'
;MLDWMLRVLASHSILSCSTRTVVGHEGRVEMCYGLTPVSQFFTQDDDGVTLASFLRLIQDKVMVESLYQLKDTVLKGICPFEEAHGMSAFEFYGKDSRFNKIFNKA
;
A
#
# COMPACT_ATOMS: atom_id res chain seq x y z
N MET A 1 -15.51 1.38 10.12
CA MET A 1 -14.63 1.11 8.96
C MET A 1 -13.16 1.30 9.31
N LEU A 2 -12.75 2.49 9.79
CA LEU A 2 -11.35 2.75 10.21
C LEU A 2 -10.86 1.78 11.30
N ASP A 3 -11.64 1.56 12.35
CA ASP A 3 -11.25 0.65 13.45
C ASP A 3 -10.89 -0.76 12.93
N TRP A 4 -11.62 -1.29 11.94
CA TRP A 4 -11.32 -2.60 11.37
C TRP A 4 -10.00 -2.60 10.58
N MET A 5 -9.73 -1.54 9.82
CA MET A 5 -8.45 -1.39 9.11
C MET A 5 -7.28 -1.34 10.10
N LEU A 6 -7.42 -0.56 11.18
CA LEU A 6 -6.39 -0.46 12.23
C LEU A 6 -6.18 -1.80 12.95
N ARG A 7 -7.24 -2.58 13.20
CA ARG A 7 -7.12 -3.95 13.74
C ARG A 7 -6.34 -4.89 12.82
N VAL A 8 -6.58 -4.84 11.51
CA VAL A 8 -5.82 -5.65 10.54
C VAL A 8 -4.35 -5.23 10.55
N LEU A 9 -4.06 -3.93 10.51
CA LEU A 9 -2.68 -3.45 10.61
C LEU A 9 -2.01 -3.89 11.92
N ALA A 10 -2.76 -3.88 13.03
CA ALA A 10 -2.27 -4.35 14.32
C ALA A 10 -2.04 -5.87 14.36
N SER A 11 -2.90 -6.70 13.72
CA SER A 11 -2.68 -8.14 13.64
C SER A 11 -1.44 -8.51 12.83
N HIS A 12 -0.97 -7.61 11.97
CA HIS A 12 0.30 -7.72 11.24
C HIS A 12 1.47 -6.97 11.92
N SER A 13 1.32 -6.52 13.17
CA SER A 13 2.35 -5.77 13.93
C SER A 13 2.81 -4.44 13.31
N ILE A 14 2.08 -3.93 12.32
CA ILE A 14 2.31 -2.59 11.75
C ILE A 14 1.90 -1.52 12.76
N LEU A 15 0.85 -1.78 13.54
CA LEU A 15 0.44 -0.95 14.68
C LEU A 15 0.45 -1.78 15.97
N SER A 16 0.62 -1.13 17.11
CA SER A 16 0.30 -1.72 18.40
C SER A 16 -1.19 -1.53 18.70
N CYS A 17 -1.76 -2.41 19.52
CA CYS A 17 -3.16 -2.37 19.91
C CYS A 17 -3.26 -2.63 21.41
N SER A 18 -3.99 -1.77 22.11
CA SER A 18 -4.17 -1.84 23.57
C SER A 18 -5.57 -1.38 23.95
N THR A 19 -6.09 -1.87 25.08
CA THR A 19 -7.38 -1.44 25.61
C THR A 19 -7.18 -0.40 26.71
N ARG A 20 -8.03 0.62 26.72
CA ARG A 20 -8.08 1.65 27.76
C ARG A 20 -9.47 1.74 28.34
N THR A 21 -9.58 1.68 29.66
CA THR A 21 -10.85 1.95 30.35
C THR A 21 -11.03 3.46 30.54
N VAL A 22 -12.19 3.98 30.15
CA VAL A 22 -12.52 5.40 30.32
C VAL A 22 -13.09 5.63 31.71
N VAL A 23 -12.40 6.43 32.53
CA VAL A 23 -12.84 6.77 33.88
C VAL A 23 -14.02 7.74 33.81
N GLY A 24 -15.11 7.42 34.52
CA GLY A 24 -16.30 8.29 34.62
C GLY A 24 -17.46 7.93 33.67
N HIS A 25 -17.29 6.95 32.78
CA HIS A 25 -18.36 6.42 31.92
C HIS A 25 -18.41 4.90 32.04
N GLU A 26 -19.10 4.40 33.09
CA GLU A 26 -19.58 3.02 33.27
C GLU A 26 -18.70 1.89 32.70
N GLY A 27 -17.38 1.92 32.94
CA GLY A 27 -16.49 0.84 32.51
C GLY A 27 -16.34 0.67 31.00
N ARG A 28 -16.65 1.70 30.20
CA ARG A 28 -16.45 1.68 28.75
C ARG A 28 -14.98 1.44 28.41
N VAL A 29 -14.74 0.43 27.57
CA VAL A 29 -13.40 0.08 27.06
C VAL A 29 -13.24 0.63 25.65
N GLU A 30 -12.17 1.38 25.43
CA GLU A 30 -11.77 1.91 24.13
C GLU A 30 -10.52 1.18 23.63
N MET A 31 -10.45 1.00 22.30
CA MET A 31 -9.27 0.44 21.65
C MET A 31 -8.34 1.58 21.24
N CYS A 32 -7.08 1.50 21.66
CA CYS A 32 -6.04 2.46 21.36
C CYS A 32 -4.98 1.81 20.47
N TYR A 33 -4.63 2.50 19.38
CA TYR A 33 -3.59 2.07 18.46
C TYR A 33 -2.35 2.95 18.60
N GLY A 34 -1.17 2.34 18.57
CA GLY A 34 0.10 3.04 18.63
C GLY A 34 1.00 2.72 17.44
N LEU A 35 1.94 3.62 17.15
CA LEU A 35 2.98 3.40 16.15
C LEU A 35 3.99 2.36 16.65
N THR A 36 4.44 1.48 15.77
CA THR A 36 5.54 0.53 16.00
C THR A 36 6.77 0.95 15.19
N PRO A 37 7.96 0.35 15.41
CA PRO A 37 9.10 0.59 14.52
C PRO A 37 8.79 0.32 13.04
N VAL A 38 7.93 -0.66 12.73
CA VAL A 38 7.52 -0.96 11.34
C VAL A 38 6.67 0.17 10.75
N SER A 39 5.84 0.84 11.56
CA SER A 39 5.03 1.96 11.08
C SER A 39 5.86 3.14 10.56
N GLN A 40 7.12 3.28 11.00
CA GLN A 40 8.01 4.35 10.56
C GLN A 40 8.32 4.30 9.07
N PHE A 41 8.40 3.09 8.48
CA PHE A 41 8.61 2.93 7.03
C PHE A 41 7.45 3.50 6.20
N PHE A 42 6.25 3.59 6.78
CA PHE A 42 5.05 4.08 6.09
C PHE A 42 4.75 5.55 6.40
N THR A 43 5.57 6.20 7.22
CA THR A 43 5.55 7.64 7.45
C THR A 43 6.68 8.31 6.66
N GLN A 44 6.62 9.64 6.50
CA GLN A 44 7.71 10.39 5.89
C GLN A 44 8.84 10.57 6.91
N ASP A 45 10.08 10.35 6.48
CA ASP A 45 11.27 10.76 7.21
C ASP A 45 11.62 12.24 6.97
N ASP A 46 12.74 12.69 7.53
CA ASP A 46 13.21 14.08 7.41
C ASP A 46 13.53 14.47 5.96
N ASP A 47 13.84 13.50 5.11
CA ASP A 47 14.09 13.68 3.68
C ASP A 47 12.79 13.56 2.84
N GLY A 48 11.65 13.30 3.48
CA GLY A 48 10.34 13.15 2.85
C GLY A 48 10.12 11.80 2.15
N VAL A 49 11.05 10.84 2.33
CA VAL A 49 11.02 9.50 1.75
C VAL A 49 10.10 8.60 2.56
N THR A 50 9.35 7.73 1.88
CA THR A 50 8.43 6.78 2.54
C THR A 50 8.13 5.56 1.67
N LEU A 51 8.07 4.38 2.28
CA LEU A 51 7.65 3.15 1.60
C LEU A 51 6.17 3.19 1.17
N ALA A 52 5.38 4.09 1.75
CA ALA A 52 3.99 4.30 1.35
C ALA A 52 3.87 4.74 -0.13
N SER A 53 4.84 5.51 -0.65
CA SER A 53 4.87 5.92 -2.07
C SER A 53 5.09 4.70 -2.99
N PHE A 54 6.00 3.81 -2.61
CA PHE A 54 6.25 2.57 -3.35
C PHE A 54 5.07 1.61 -3.30
N LEU A 55 4.43 1.46 -2.13
CA LEU A 55 3.19 0.67 -2.02
C LEU A 55 2.06 1.24 -2.89
N ARG A 56 1.95 2.58 -2.97
CA ARG A 56 0.99 3.24 -3.85
C ARG A 56 1.24 2.90 -5.32
N LEU A 57 2.51 2.79 -5.73
CA LEU A 57 2.86 2.35 -7.09
C LEU A 57 2.39 0.91 -7.34
N ILE A 58 2.76 -0.03 -6.46
CA ILE A 58 2.44 -1.46 -6.66
C ILE A 58 0.94 -1.73 -6.59
N GLN A 59 0.21 -1.00 -5.73
CA GLN A 59 -1.24 -1.14 -5.58
C GLN A 59 -2.04 -0.28 -6.57
N ASP A 60 -1.41 0.56 -7.40
CA ASP A 60 -2.14 1.28 -8.45
C ASP A 60 -2.77 0.28 -9.42
N LYS A 61 -3.98 0.62 -9.86
CA LYS A 61 -4.79 -0.20 -10.77
C LYS A 61 -3.97 -0.72 -11.97
N VAL A 62 -3.12 0.12 -12.55
CA VAL A 62 -2.31 -0.25 -13.73
C VAL A 62 -1.39 -1.43 -13.43
N MET A 63 -0.74 -1.44 -12.25
CA MET A 63 0.16 -2.53 -11.84
C MET A 63 -0.63 -3.79 -11.48
N VAL A 64 -1.75 -3.62 -10.77
CA VAL A 64 -2.62 -4.75 -10.38
C VAL A 64 -3.23 -5.43 -11.60
N GLU A 65 -3.61 -4.68 -12.63
CA GLU A 65 -4.15 -5.23 -13.88
C GLU A 65 -3.15 -6.13 -14.59
N SER A 66 -1.86 -5.79 -14.56
CA SER A 66 -0.80 -6.62 -15.12
C SER A 66 -0.67 -7.96 -14.39
N LEU A 67 -0.96 -8.02 -13.09
CA LEU A 67 -0.90 -9.27 -12.32
C LEU A 67 -1.95 -10.29 -12.77
N TYR A 68 -3.07 -9.84 -13.35
CA TYR A 68 -4.07 -10.77 -13.91
C TYR A 68 -3.56 -11.53 -15.14
N GLN A 69 -2.57 -10.99 -15.86
CA GLN A 69 -1.96 -11.64 -17.02
C GLN A 69 -0.85 -12.62 -16.66
N LEU A 70 -0.36 -12.61 -15.41
CA LEU A 70 0.83 -13.36 -14.99
C LEU A 70 0.74 -14.86 -15.29
N LYS A 71 -0.45 -15.46 -15.09
CA LYS A 71 -0.69 -16.89 -15.34
C LYS A 71 -0.46 -17.27 -16.80
N ASP A 72 -0.89 -16.43 -17.73
CA ASP A 72 -0.84 -16.74 -19.15
C ASP A 72 0.53 -16.37 -19.73
N THR A 73 1.13 -15.28 -19.25
CA THR A 73 2.41 -14.81 -19.77
C THR A 73 3.61 -15.60 -19.26
N VAL A 74 3.54 -16.23 -18.09
CA VAL A 74 4.64 -17.10 -17.59
C VAL A 74 4.86 -18.30 -18.52
N LEU A 75 3.80 -18.82 -19.14
CA LEU A 75 3.89 -19.92 -20.11
C LEU A 75 4.44 -19.47 -21.46
N LYS A 76 4.15 -18.21 -21.84
CA LYS A 76 4.59 -17.61 -23.11
C LYS A 76 5.99 -16.99 -23.02
N GLY A 77 6.52 -16.76 -21.81
CA GLY A 77 7.78 -16.05 -21.58
C GLY A 77 7.69 -14.55 -21.85
N ILE A 78 6.51 -13.94 -21.67
CA ILE A 78 6.25 -12.52 -21.98
C ILE A 78 6.09 -11.73 -20.68
N CYS A 79 6.38 -10.42 -20.71
CA CYS A 79 6.12 -9.53 -19.58
C CYS A 79 4.59 -9.35 -19.35
N PRO A 80 4.06 -9.61 -18.14
CA PRO A 80 2.64 -9.42 -17.84
C PRO A 80 2.13 -7.99 -18.08
N PHE A 81 3.00 -6.99 -17.87
CA PHE A 81 2.66 -5.58 -18.08
C PHE A 81 2.41 -5.29 -19.56
N GLU A 82 3.30 -5.80 -20.41
CA GLU A 82 3.22 -5.61 -21.86
C GLU A 82 1.99 -6.30 -22.45
N GLU A 83 1.67 -7.51 -21.98
CA GLU A 83 0.45 -8.20 -22.39
C GLU A 83 -0.81 -7.44 -21.97
N ALA A 84 -0.85 -6.88 -20.76
CA ALA A 84 -2.02 -6.17 -20.24
C ALA A 84 -2.28 -4.82 -20.93
N HIS A 85 -1.22 -4.09 -21.26
CA HIS A 85 -1.30 -2.69 -21.70
C HIS A 85 -0.87 -2.47 -23.15
N GLY A 86 -0.39 -3.51 -23.83
CA GLY A 86 0.02 -3.48 -25.24
C GLY A 86 1.26 -2.64 -25.54
N MET A 87 1.99 -2.21 -24.51
CA MET A 87 3.21 -1.41 -24.60
C MET A 87 4.12 -1.66 -23.41
N SER A 88 5.40 -1.29 -23.54
CA SER A 88 6.34 -1.42 -22.42
C SER A 88 5.95 -0.51 -21.25
N ALA A 89 6.36 -0.91 -20.05
CA ALA A 89 6.16 -0.12 -18.84
C ALA A 89 6.68 1.32 -18.99
N PHE A 90 7.88 1.49 -19.55
CA PHE A 90 8.47 2.81 -19.73
C PHE A 90 7.69 3.70 -20.71
N GLU A 91 7.20 3.13 -21.82
CA GLU A 91 6.33 3.84 -22.75
C GLU A 91 5.01 4.26 -22.11
N PHE A 92 4.41 3.38 -21.31
CA PHE A 92 3.19 3.68 -20.57
C PHE A 92 3.40 4.84 -19.59
N TYR A 93 4.51 4.81 -18.85
CA TYR A 93 4.85 5.86 -17.87
C TYR A 93 5.01 7.22 -18.54
N GLY A 94 5.56 7.27 -19.76
CA GLY A 94 5.66 8.52 -20.53
C GLY A 94 4.31 9.07 -21.00
N LYS A 95 3.31 8.20 -21.26
CA LYS A 95 2.00 8.59 -21.81
C LYS A 95 0.97 8.94 -20.74
N ASP A 96 0.92 8.19 -19.63
CA ASP A 96 -0.04 8.42 -18.55
C ASP A 96 0.54 9.40 -17.51
N SER A 97 0.12 10.66 -17.59
CA SER A 97 0.60 11.71 -16.68
C SER A 97 0.22 11.48 -15.20
N ARG A 98 -0.83 10.71 -14.90
CA ARG A 98 -1.20 10.35 -13.52
C ARG A 98 -0.24 9.30 -12.99
N PHE A 99 -0.06 8.22 -13.74
CA PHE A 99 0.80 7.11 -13.36
C PHE A 99 2.27 7.55 -13.30
N ASN A 100 2.71 8.40 -14.23
CA ASN A 100 4.05 9.00 -14.23
C ASN A 100 4.38 9.69 -12.89
N LYS A 101 3.44 10.46 -12.34
CA LYS A 101 3.61 11.12 -11.03
C LYS A 101 3.69 10.12 -9.87
N ILE A 102 2.97 9.00 -9.96
CA ILE A 102 3.02 7.95 -8.95
C ILE A 102 4.37 7.23 -9.03
N PHE A 103 4.82 6.87 -10.24
CA PHE A 103 6.10 6.23 -10.48
C PHE A 103 7.27 7.09 -10.02
N ASN A 104 7.33 8.36 -10.40
CA ASN A 104 8.43 9.26 -10.02
C ASN A 104 8.43 9.65 -8.53
N LYS A 105 7.34 9.41 -7.81
CA LYS A 105 7.27 9.64 -6.37
C LYS A 105 7.69 8.41 -5.55
N ALA A 106 7.65 7.22 -6.16
CA ALA A 106 8.04 5.97 -5.54
C ALA A 106 9.57 5.81 -5.55
#